data_AF-A0A2G2Z986-F1
#
_entry.id   AF-A0A2G2Z986-F1
#
_cell.length_a   1.000
_cell.length_b   1.000
_cell.length_c   1.000
_cell.angle_alpha   90.00
_cell.angle_beta   90.00
_cell.angle_gamma   90.00
#
_symmetry.space_group_name_H-M   'P 1'
#
loop_
_entity.id
_entity.type
_entity.pdbx_description
1 polymer ?
#
loop_
_entity_poly.entity_id
_entity_poly.type
_entity_poly.pdbx_seq_one_letter_code
_entity_poly.pdbx_strand_id
1 'polypeptide(L)'
;MVILDVGCGVASFSGYLLNKNVITMSFAPKDEHEAHIQFALEHGILATLSVITTKKFVFLDNAYDMIHCARYMVHWHADGGKPLMDLNRILRPGGYFIWFAMPVYKKDEGDQNVWKVRVNLTEVMCWKIMARTYYKKDRVGLVIYQKSDSSSCYEKRKENKPPMYDQKYRLNSSWYTPLDSCLLPPSLSDYEWPAPWPQRLNIKPLSLLLEADAEEIFNEDTRHLAALVSDVYLRGLAINWSGVRNVIDMNAGYGG
;
A
#
# COMPACT_ATOMS: atom_id res chain seq x y z
N MET A 1 -1.48 -2.89 -12.70
CA MET A 1 -0.60 -2.98 -11.51
C MET A 1 -0.78 -1.71 -10.70
N VAL A 2 -0.88 -1.83 -9.38
CA VAL A 2 -1.02 -0.71 -8.43
C VAL A 2 0.16 -0.70 -7.47
N ILE A 3 0.85 0.43 -7.36
CA ILE A 3 2.06 0.59 -6.55
C ILE A 3 1.86 1.67 -5.49
N LEU A 4 2.34 1.42 -4.27
CA LEU A 4 2.49 2.44 -3.24
C LEU A 4 3.92 2.99 -3.27
N ASP A 5 4.08 4.30 -3.43
CA ASP A 5 5.37 5.00 -3.42
C ASP A 5 5.56 5.76 -2.10
N VAL A 6 6.21 5.12 -1.13
CA VAL A 6 6.44 5.63 0.23
C VAL A 6 7.66 6.55 0.27
N GLY A 7 7.45 7.78 0.72
CA GLY A 7 8.49 8.81 0.72
C GLY A 7 8.71 9.38 -0.67
N CYS A 8 7.61 9.68 -1.37
CA CYS A 8 7.60 10.01 -2.80
C CYS A 8 8.42 11.24 -3.20
N GLY A 9 8.72 12.15 -2.26
CA GLY A 9 9.36 13.43 -2.57
C GLY A 9 8.55 14.17 -3.65
N VAL A 10 9.21 14.58 -4.73
CA VAL A 10 8.57 15.20 -5.92
C VAL A 10 7.85 14.20 -6.84
N ALA A 11 7.55 12.98 -6.35
CA ALA A 11 6.83 11.92 -7.06
C ALA A 11 7.43 11.52 -8.42
N SER A 12 8.77 11.62 -8.56
CA SER A 12 9.47 11.31 -9.81
C SER A 12 9.31 9.85 -10.25
N PHE A 13 9.33 8.91 -9.30
CA PHE A 13 9.10 7.50 -9.56
C PHE A 13 7.69 7.24 -10.07
N SER A 14 6.69 7.80 -9.39
CA SER A 14 5.29 7.74 -9.79
C SER A 14 5.04 8.35 -11.18
N GLY A 15 5.60 9.53 -11.45
CA GLY A 15 5.49 10.19 -12.75
C GLY A 15 6.10 9.38 -13.90
N TYR A 16 7.23 8.71 -13.67
CA TYR A 16 7.82 7.81 -14.66
C TYR A 16 6.92 6.61 -14.99
N LEU A 17 6.25 6.07 -13.97
CA LEU A 17 5.37 4.90 -14.09
C LEU A 17 4.00 5.22 -14.69
N LEU A 18 3.51 6.46 -14.52
CA LEU A 18 2.25 6.91 -15.11
C LEU A 18 2.24 6.69 -16.63
N ASN A 19 3.34 7.02 -17.31
CA ASN A 19 3.52 6.80 -18.76
C ASN A 19 3.59 5.32 -19.18
N LYS A 20 3.61 4.40 -18.22
CA LYS A 20 3.65 2.94 -18.44
C LYS A 20 2.33 2.26 -18.04
N ASN A 21 1.25 3.03 -17.89
CA ASN A 21 -0.07 2.54 -17.45
C ASN A 21 0.00 1.80 -16.09
N VAL A 22 0.86 2.27 -15.19
CA VAL A 22 0.95 1.80 -13.81
C VAL A 22 0.36 2.87 -12.90
N ILE A 23 -0.60 2.48 -12.08
CA ILE A 23 -1.16 3.40 -11.09
C ILE A 23 -0.30 3.40 -9.85
N THR A 24 0.00 4.61 -9.38
CA THR A 24 0.85 4.84 -8.23
C THR A 24 0.11 5.72 -7.24
N MET A 25 0.05 5.28 -5.99
CA MET A 25 -0.33 6.13 -4.87
C MET A 25 0.95 6.63 -4.21
N SER A 26 1.24 7.91 -4.34
CA SER A 26 2.35 8.55 -3.65
C SER A 26 2.00 8.84 -2.21
N PHE A 27 2.95 8.60 -1.32
CA PHE A 27 2.74 8.70 0.11
C PHE A 27 3.84 9.55 0.73
N ALA A 28 3.46 10.55 1.51
CA ALA A 28 4.37 11.29 2.37
C ALA A 28 3.87 11.26 3.82
N PRO A 29 4.76 11.08 4.80
CA PRO A 29 4.37 11.18 6.19
C PRO A 29 4.02 12.62 6.55
N LYS A 30 3.00 12.77 7.39
CA LYS A 30 2.39 14.06 7.77
C LYS A 30 3.38 15.07 8.36
N ASP A 31 4.45 14.62 8.99
CA ASP A 31 5.19 15.43 9.96
C ASP A 31 6.22 16.39 9.31
N GLU A 32 6.69 16.13 8.08
CA GLU A 32 7.85 16.85 7.53
C GLU A 32 7.73 17.29 6.04
N HIS A 33 6.67 16.90 5.31
CA HIS A 33 6.71 16.92 3.84
C HIS A 33 5.39 17.27 3.12
N GLU A 34 4.53 18.11 3.70
CA GLU A 34 3.24 18.49 3.08
C GLU A 34 3.41 19.06 1.65
N ALA A 35 4.47 19.85 1.42
CA ALA A 35 4.79 20.43 0.10
C ALA A 35 5.04 19.37 -1.00
N HIS A 36 5.52 18.18 -0.63
CA HIS A 36 5.76 17.08 -1.58
C HIS A 36 4.46 16.49 -2.14
N ILE A 37 3.39 16.45 -1.32
CA ILE A 37 2.08 15.98 -1.76
C ILE A 37 1.44 16.97 -2.72
N GLN A 38 1.52 18.26 -2.41
CA GLN A 38 1.01 19.31 -3.30
C GLN A 38 1.66 19.20 -4.68
N PHE A 39 2.98 19.06 -4.74
CA PHE A 39 3.70 18.89 -6.00
C PHE A 39 3.23 17.65 -6.79
N ALA A 40 3.05 16.52 -6.13
CA ALA A 40 2.56 15.29 -6.77
C ALA A 40 1.16 15.50 -7.37
N LEU A 41 0.25 16.11 -6.60
CA LEU A 41 -1.13 16.38 -7.03
C LEU A 41 -1.18 17.36 -8.23
N GLU A 42 -0.36 18.41 -8.24
CA GLU A 42 -0.25 19.36 -9.36
C GLU A 42 0.20 18.69 -10.66
N HIS A 43 0.98 17.60 -10.56
CA HIS A 43 1.44 16.79 -11.69
C HIS A 43 0.48 15.65 -12.05
N GLY A 44 -0.72 15.60 -11.47
CA GLY A 44 -1.71 14.56 -11.77
C GLY A 44 -1.41 13.21 -11.13
N ILE A 45 -0.55 13.16 -10.11
CA ILE A 45 -0.19 11.93 -9.41
C ILE A 45 -1.01 11.82 -8.14
N LEU A 46 -1.70 10.69 -7.96
CA LEU A 46 -2.45 10.40 -6.74
C LEU A 46 -1.49 10.43 -5.55
N ALA A 47 -1.82 11.20 -4.53
CA ALA A 47 -0.95 11.35 -3.36
C ALA A 47 -1.76 11.55 -2.07
N THR A 48 -1.26 11.00 -0.96
CA THR A 48 -1.90 11.13 0.36
C THR A 48 -0.89 11.32 1.49
N LEU A 49 -1.34 11.97 2.56
CA LEU A 49 -0.63 12.06 3.84
C LEU A 49 -1.15 11.02 4.84
N SER A 50 -0.25 10.40 5.60
CA SER A 50 -0.63 9.65 6.82
C SER A 50 0.55 9.56 7.80
N VAL A 51 0.33 8.98 8.97
CA VAL A 51 1.36 8.77 10.00
C VAL A 51 1.77 7.30 10.01
N ILE A 52 2.96 6.98 9.49
CA ILE A 52 3.45 5.59 9.35
C ILE A 52 3.76 4.93 10.71
N THR A 53 4.22 5.73 11.69
CA THR A 53 4.84 5.18 12.90
C THR A 53 3.85 4.74 13.97
N THR A 54 2.64 5.30 13.99
CA THR A 54 1.69 5.10 15.09
C THR A 54 0.33 4.61 14.64
N LYS A 55 -0.02 4.80 13.37
CA LYS A 55 -1.33 4.47 12.81
C LYS A 55 -1.17 3.54 11.61
N LYS A 56 -2.19 2.72 11.38
CA LYS A 56 -2.28 1.91 10.17
C LYS A 56 -2.37 2.78 8.93
N PHE A 57 -1.87 2.27 7.82
CA PHE A 57 -2.22 2.75 6.50
C PHE A 57 -3.72 2.65 6.30
N VAL A 58 -4.32 3.72 5.79
CA VAL A 58 -5.75 3.83 5.50
C VAL A 58 -6.19 2.91 4.34
N PHE A 59 -5.25 2.21 3.72
CA PHE A 59 -5.50 1.30 2.61
C PHE A 59 -6.03 -0.05 3.10
N LEU A 60 -6.84 -0.67 2.25
CA LEU A 60 -7.33 -2.03 2.44
C LEU A 60 -6.19 -3.06 2.42
N ASP A 61 -6.48 -4.22 2.99
CA ASP A 61 -5.60 -5.38 2.96
C ASP A 61 -5.38 -5.83 1.51
N ASN A 62 -4.15 -6.24 1.18
CA ASN A 62 -3.78 -6.72 -0.14
C ASN A 62 -4.17 -5.74 -1.29
N ALA A 63 -4.05 -4.43 -1.06
CA ALA A 63 -4.37 -3.40 -2.04
C ALA A 63 -3.30 -3.26 -3.14
N TYR A 64 -2.02 -3.45 -2.79
CA TYR A 64 -0.89 -3.10 -3.66
C TYR A 64 -0.12 -4.33 -4.18
N ASP A 65 0.23 -4.30 -5.46
CA ASP A 65 1.05 -5.34 -6.10
C ASP A 65 2.54 -5.15 -5.77
N MET A 66 2.96 -3.89 -5.57
CA MET A 66 4.31 -3.52 -5.20
C MET A 66 4.30 -2.31 -4.26
N ILE A 67 5.25 -2.26 -3.35
CA ILE A 67 5.52 -1.10 -2.51
C ILE A 67 6.96 -0.67 -2.77
N HIS A 68 7.13 0.58 -3.16
CA HIS A 68 8.42 1.22 -3.33
C HIS A 68 8.65 2.15 -2.15
N CYS A 69 9.86 2.16 -1.60
CA CYS A 69 10.26 3.13 -0.60
C CYS A 69 11.67 3.61 -0.89
N ALA A 70 11.79 4.87 -1.31
CA ALA A 70 13.06 5.51 -1.59
C ALA A 70 13.45 6.50 -0.50
N ARG A 71 14.66 6.32 0.05
CA ARG A 71 15.39 7.35 0.82
C ARG A 71 14.62 8.00 1.98
N TYR A 72 13.65 7.31 2.56
CA TYR A 72 12.98 7.77 3.78
C TYR A 72 13.53 7.03 5.00
N MET A 73 13.80 7.74 6.09
CA MET A 73 14.17 7.15 7.39
C MET A 73 12.95 6.54 8.09
N VAL A 74 12.18 5.70 7.39
CA VAL A 74 11.15 4.91 8.06
C VAL A 74 11.86 3.81 8.81
N HIS A 75 11.76 3.85 10.13
CA HIS A 75 12.24 2.79 10.98
C HIS A 75 11.27 1.60 10.92
N TRP A 76 11.32 0.82 9.83
CA TRP A 76 10.44 -0.35 9.62
C TRP A 76 10.54 -1.41 10.74
N HIS A 77 11.63 -1.40 11.50
CA HIS A 77 11.87 -2.29 12.65
C HIS A 77 11.45 -1.69 14.00
N ALA A 78 10.96 -0.45 14.02
CA ALA A 78 10.52 0.22 15.24
C ALA A 78 9.28 -0.45 15.84
N ASP A 79 9.07 -0.24 17.13
CA ASP A 79 7.90 -0.73 17.88
C ASP A 79 7.65 -2.24 17.67
N GLY A 80 8.71 -3.05 17.71
CA GLY A 80 8.62 -4.50 17.48
C GLY A 80 8.33 -4.90 16.03
N GLY A 81 8.51 -4.01 15.07
CA GLY A 81 8.30 -4.27 13.64
C GLY A 81 6.89 -3.99 13.14
N LYS A 82 6.03 -3.38 13.95
CA LYS A 82 4.64 -3.07 13.57
C LYS A 82 4.48 -2.32 12.24
N PRO A 83 5.33 -1.31 11.89
CA PRO A 83 5.21 -0.65 10.59
C PRO A 83 5.40 -1.61 9.41
N LEU A 84 6.31 -2.58 9.54
CA LEU A 84 6.52 -3.61 8.52
C LEU A 84 5.37 -4.61 8.48
N MET A 85 4.75 -4.94 9.62
CA MET A 85 3.55 -5.79 9.66
C MET A 85 2.37 -5.14 8.94
N ASP A 86 2.21 -3.83 9.09
CA ASP A 86 1.17 -3.08 8.37
C ASP A 86 1.47 -2.96 6.86
N LEU A 87 2.75 -2.85 6.47
CA LEU A 87 3.13 -3.04 5.06
C LEU A 87 2.75 -4.43 4.55
N ASN A 88 2.97 -5.48 5.34
CA ASN A 88 2.56 -6.83 4.98
C ASN A 88 1.04 -6.99 4.85
N ARG A 89 0.25 -6.25 5.63
CA ARG A 89 -1.21 -6.24 5.51
C ARG A 89 -1.65 -5.71 4.14
N ILE A 90 -1.10 -4.58 3.70
CA ILE A 90 -1.50 -3.92 2.45
C ILE A 90 -0.84 -4.48 1.19
N LEU A 91 0.30 -5.17 1.32
CA LEU A 91 0.99 -5.82 0.20
C LEU A 91 0.32 -7.15 -0.14
N ARG A 92 0.04 -7.36 -1.43
CA ARG A 92 -0.55 -8.61 -1.94
C ARG A 92 0.39 -9.80 -1.74
N PRO A 93 -0.14 -11.01 -1.51
CA PRO A 93 0.65 -12.24 -1.60
C PRO A 93 1.33 -12.35 -2.97
N GLY A 94 2.60 -12.75 -3.00
CA GLY A 94 3.44 -12.70 -4.20
C GLY A 94 3.97 -11.31 -4.57
N GLY A 95 3.47 -10.25 -3.94
CA GLY A 95 3.87 -8.87 -4.20
C GLY A 95 5.28 -8.53 -3.71
N TYR A 96 5.79 -7.40 -4.20
CA TYR A 96 7.19 -6.99 -3.98
C TYR A 96 7.30 -5.75 -3.09
N PHE A 97 8.26 -5.76 -2.17
CA PHE A 97 8.70 -4.57 -1.46
C PHE A 97 10.10 -4.19 -1.92
N ILE A 98 10.21 -3.05 -2.58
CA ILE A 98 11.46 -2.49 -3.09
C ILE A 98 11.89 -1.36 -2.16
N TRP A 99 13.02 -1.53 -1.50
CA TRP A 99 13.47 -0.60 -0.49
C TRP A 99 14.88 -0.12 -0.76
N PHE A 100 15.03 1.20 -0.86
CA PHE A 100 16.31 1.86 -1.02
C PHE A 100 16.78 2.43 0.31
N ALA A 101 17.85 1.90 0.87
CA ALA A 101 18.33 2.33 2.17
C ALA A 101 19.84 2.17 2.38
N MET A 102 20.37 3.05 3.23
CA MET A 102 21.78 3.09 3.64
C MET A 102 22.24 1.86 4.44
N PRO A 103 21.46 1.31 5.40
CA PRO A 103 21.91 0.18 6.23
C PRO A 103 22.11 -1.12 5.45
N VAL A 104 21.70 -1.17 4.19
CA VAL A 104 21.84 -2.38 3.38
C VAL A 104 23.31 -2.69 3.07
N TYR A 105 24.24 -1.71 3.10
CA TYR A 105 25.64 -1.92 2.71
C TYR A 105 26.69 -1.34 3.65
N LYS A 106 26.25 -0.55 4.63
CA LYS A 106 27.16 -0.03 5.63
C LYS A 106 27.63 -1.16 6.56
N LYS A 107 28.92 -1.09 6.92
CA LYS A 107 29.62 -2.12 7.69
C LYS A 107 29.73 -1.78 9.18
N ASP A 108 29.27 -0.62 9.62
CA ASP A 108 29.24 -0.31 11.05
C ASP A 108 28.30 -1.26 11.80
N GLU A 109 28.60 -1.50 13.07
CA GLU A 109 27.89 -2.49 13.89
C GLU A 109 26.41 -2.14 14.07
N GLY A 110 26.09 -0.85 14.16
CA GLY A 110 24.71 -0.36 14.30
C GLY A 110 23.85 -0.72 13.09
N ASP A 111 24.31 -0.36 11.89
CA ASP A 111 23.60 -0.65 10.65
C ASP A 111 23.51 -2.16 10.36
N GLN A 112 24.54 -2.93 10.70
CA GLN A 112 24.50 -4.38 10.61
C GLN A 112 23.46 -5.00 11.56
N ASN A 113 23.32 -4.47 12.78
CA ASN A 113 22.32 -4.95 13.72
C ASN A 113 20.90 -4.64 13.22
N VAL A 114 20.66 -3.43 12.74
CA VAL A 114 19.39 -3.03 12.12
C VAL A 114 19.06 -3.92 10.92
N TRP A 115 20.05 -4.24 10.10
CA TRP A 115 19.89 -5.16 8.98
C TRP A 115 19.49 -6.57 9.44
N LYS A 116 20.21 -7.15 10.43
CA LYS A 116 19.91 -8.47 10.99
C LYS A 116 18.51 -8.56 11.57
N VAL A 117 18.12 -7.57 12.37
CA VAL A 117 16.77 -7.48 12.96
C VAL A 117 15.71 -7.46 11.85
N ARG A 118 15.90 -6.65 10.80
CA ARG A 118 14.97 -6.61 9.67
C ARG A 118 14.89 -7.93 8.94
N VAL A 119 16.03 -8.55 8.59
CA VAL A 119 16.04 -9.82 7.85
C VAL A 119 15.31 -10.91 8.63
N ASN A 120 15.62 -11.04 9.93
CA ASN A 120 14.93 -11.99 10.80
C ASN A 120 13.41 -11.73 10.84
N LEU A 121 13.00 -10.46 10.98
CA LEU A 121 11.58 -10.09 10.95
C LEU A 121 10.93 -10.44 9.60
N THR A 122 11.56 -10.11 8.47
CA THR A 122 11.03 -10.44 7.15
C THR A 122 10.91 -11.95 6.92
N GLU A 123 11.87 -12.73 7.43
CA GLU A 123 11.83 -14.20 7.33
C GLU A 123 10.65 -14.79 8.13
N VAL A 124 10.42 -14.35 9.38
CA VAL A 124 9.25 -14.82 10.16
C VAL A 124 7.91 -14.34 9.59
N MET A 125 7.94 -13.28 8.79
CA MET A 125 6.80 -12.78 8.01
C MET A 125 6.62 -13.51 6.67
N CYS A 126 7.46 -14.49 6.37
CA CYS A 126 7.45 -15.25 5.12
C CYS A 126 7.78 -14.42 3.88
N TRP A 127 8.65 -13.42 4.04
CA TRP A 127 9.21 -12.65 2.94
C TRP A 127 10.58 -13.22 2.56
N LYS A 128 10.87 -13.24 1.27
CA LYS A 128 12.15 -13.70 0.72
C LYS A 128 12.90 -12.54 0.08
N ILE A 129 14.23 -12.51 0.24
CA ILE A 129 15.08 -11.56 -0.49
C ILE A 129 15.26 -12.08 -1.92
N MET A 130 14.81 -11.31 -2.90
CA MET A 130 14.93 -11.64 -4.32
C MET A 130 16.18 -11.01 -4.94
N ALA A 131 16.54 -9.81 -4.50
CA ALA A 131 17.73 -9.13 -4.96
C ALA A 131 18.29 -8.21 -3.87
N ARG A 132 19.61 -8.05 -3.84
CA ARG A 132 20.34 -7.12 -3.00
C ARG A 132 21.52 -6.56 -3.80
N THR A 133 21.43 -5.28 -4.19
CA THR A 133 22.46 -4.60 -4.98
C THR A 133 22.92 -3.26 -4.39
N TYR A 134 24.23 -2.99 -4.44
CA TYR A 134 24.82 -1.72 -4.04
C TYR A 134 25.28 -0.91 -5.26
N TYR A 135 24.74 0.30 -5.38
CA TYR A 135 25.18 1.26 -6.39
C TYR A 135 26.26 2.15 -5.77
N LYS A 136 27.53 1.77 -5.98
CA LYS A 136 28.71 2.48 -5.42
C LYS A 136 28.73 3.97 -5.78
N LYS A 137 28.40 4.30 -7.03
CA LYS A 137 28.43 5.67 -7.57
C LYS A 137 27.47 6.59 -6.79
N ASP A 138 26.25 6.12 -6.58
CA ASP A 138 25.19 6.88 -5.91
C ASP A 138 25.19 6.70 -4.39
N ARG A 139 26.05 5.80 -3.88
CA ARG A 139 26.09 5.33 -2.48
C ARG A 139 24.72 4.87 -1.99
N VAL A 140 23.93 4.26 -2.87
CA VAL A 140 22.57 3.79 -2.57
C VAL A 140 22.55 2.27 -2.52
N GLY A 141 21.88 1.76 -1.50
CA GLY A 141 21.56 0.37 -1.38
C GLY A 141 20.15 0.02 -1.83
N LEU A 142 19.99 -1.09 -2.56
CA LEU A 142 18.71 -1.64 -2.98
C LEU A 142 18.52 -3.05 -2.40
N VAL A 143 17.31 -3.32 -1.90
CA VAL A 143 16.82 -4.67 -1.61
C VAL A 143 15.42 -4.83 -2.18
N ILE A 144 15.18 -6.00 -2.77
CA ILE A 144 13.87 -6.42 -3.23
C ILE A 144 13.45 -7.62 -2.38
N TYR A 145 12.36 -7.46 -1.64
CA TYR A 145 11.69 -8.54 -0.93
C TYR A 145 10.45 -8.99 -1.70
N GLN A 146 10.09 -10.25 -1.59
CA GLN A 146 8.84 -10.80 -2.08
C GLN A 146 8.07 -11.46 -0.93
N LYS A 147 6.82 -11.06 -0.75
CA LYS A 147 5.88 -11.69 0.19
C LYS A 147 5.45 -13.05 -0.37
N SER A 148 5.43 -14.09 0.46
CA SER A 148 4.93 -15.41 0.05
C SER A 148 3.50 -15.32 -0.49
N ASP A 149 3.24 -16.04 -1.59
CA ASP A 149 1.92 -16.27 -2.17
C ASP A 149 1.16 -17.40 -1.47
N SER A 150 1.87 -18.29 -0.77
CA SER A 150 1.32 -19.41 -0.01
C SER A 150 1.39 -19.21 1.51
N SER A 151 0.46 -19.85 2.22
CA SER A 151 0.45 -19.91 3.69
C SER A 151 1.51 -20.86 4.27
N SER A 152 2.08 -21.76 3.44
CA SER A 152 2.88 -22.90 3.89
C SER A 152 4.09 -22.52 4.76
N CYS A 153 4.65 -21.33 4.55
CA CYS A 153 5.74 -20.82 5.38
C CYS A 153 5.26 -20.46 6.80
N TYR A 154 4.03 -19.93 6.93
CA TYR A 154 3.47 -19.53 8.22
C TYR A 154 3.19 -20.74 9.13
N GLU A 155 2.79 -21.87 8.55
CA GLU A 155 2.57 -23.14 9.25
C GLU A 155 3.87 -23.75 9.79
N LYS A 156 5.00 -23.49 9.13
CA LYS A 156 6.33 -24.00 9.50
C LYS A 156 7.03 -23.15 10.56
N ARG A 157 6.38 -22.11 11.08
CA ARG A 157 6.97 -21.21 12.08
C ARG A 157 7.16 -21.94 13.39
N LYS A 158 8.39 -21.91 13.92
CA LYS A 158 8.73 -22.50 15.22
C LYS A 158 8.05 -21.80 16.40
N GLU A 159 7.87 -20.49 16.27
CA GLU A 159 7.25 -19.63 17.29
C GLU A 159 6.15 -18.77 16.66
N ASN A 160 5.04 -18.62 17.37
CA ASN A 160 3.94 -17.72 16.98
C ASN A 160 4.23 -16.26 17.36
N LYS A 161 5.41 -15.75 16.93
CA LYS A 161 5.88 -14.39 17.19
C LYS A 161 6.41 -13.75 15.91
N PRO A 162 5.76 -12.69 15.38
CA PRO A 162 4.48 -12.12 15.81
C PRO A 162 3.27 -13.07 15.62
N PRO A 163 2.19 -12.94 16.43
CA PRO A 163 0.99 -13.77 16.34
C PRO A 163 0.23 -13.57 15.02
N MET A 164 -0.61 -14.52 14.63
CA MET A 164 -1.55 -14.34 13.51
C MET A 164 -2.83 -13.61 13.96
N TYR A 165 -3.47 -12.87 13.04
CA TYR A 165 -4.81 -12.31 13.27
C TYR A 165 -5.86 -13.41 13.38
N ASP A 166 -6.80 -13.26 14.31
CA ASP A 166 -8.07 -14.00 14.26
C ASP A 166 -8.93 -13.41 13.12
N GLN A 167 -9.34 -14.26 12.17
CA GLN A 167 -10.10 -13.87 10.98
C GLN A 167 -11.38 -13.09 11.29
N LYS A 168 -11.96 -13.25 12.50
CA LYS A 168 -13.17 -12.54 12.95
C LYS A 168 -13.01 -11.02 13.04
N TYR A 169 -11.79 -10.52 13.15
CA TYR A 169 -11.50 -9.08 13.32
C TYR A 169 -11.05 -8.38 12.03
N ARG A 170 -11.11 -9.06 10.87
CA ARG A 170 -10.74 -8.49 9.55
C ARG A 170 -11.61 -7.32 9.09
N LEU A 171 -12.72 -7.06 9.76
CA LEU A 171 -13.76 -6.13 9.31
C LEU A 171 -13.65 -4.73 9.91
N ASN A 172 -12.64 -4.46 10.73
CA ASN A 172 -12.47 -3.14 11.32
C ASN A 172 -11.83 -2.17 10.32
N SER A 173 -12.43 -0.99 10.19
CA SER A 173 -11.86 0.15 9.44
C SER A 173 -10.42 0.41 9.87
N SER A 174 -9.54 0.63 8.90
CA SER A 174 -8.13 1.03 9.10
C SER A 174 -7.97 2.52 9.41
N TRP A 175 -9.07 3.27 9.43
CA TRP A 175 -9.06 4.72 9.61
C TRP A 175 -8.76 5.11 11.06
N TYR A 176 -7.70 5.90 11.25
CA TYR A 176 -7.21 6.33 12.57
C TYR A 176 -6.93 5.21 13.59
N THR A 177 -6.79 3.97 13.13
CA THR A 177 -6.49 2.83 13.99
C THR A 177 -5.00 2.79 14.34
N PRO A 178 -4.63 2.49 15.59
CA PRO A 178 -3.25 2.22 15.96
C PRO A 178 -2.67 1.03 15.17
N LEU A 179 -1.34 1.00 15.03
CA LEU A 179 -0.65 -0.14 14.43
C LEU A 179 -0.88 -1.44 15.23
N ASP A 180 -1.07 -2.54 14.51
CA ASP A 180 -1.19 -3.88 15.10
C ASP A 180 0.14 -4.63 15.10
N SER A 181 0.25 -5.61 15.99
CA SER A 181 1.44 -6.45 16.17
C SER A 181 1.28 -7.89 15.67
N CYS A 182 0.33 -8.12 14.77
CA CYS A 182 -0.02 -9.45 14.25
C CYS A 182 0.08 -9.53 12.72
N LEU A 183 0.21 -10.77 12.22
CA LEU A 183 0.32 -11.06 10.80
C LEU A 183 -0.98 -11.57 10.21
N LEU A 184 -1.17 -11.20 8.94
CA LEU A 184 -2.25 -11.68 8.12
C LEU A 184 -1.67 -12.67 7.09
N PRO A 185 -1.86 -13.99 7.28
CA PRO A 185 -1.44 -14.96 6.27
C PRO A 185 -2.31 -14.82 5.00
N PRO A 186 -1.77 -15.16 3.81
CA PRO A 186 -2.56 -15.38 2.61
C PRO A 186 -3.67 -16.39 2.91
N SER A 187 -4.91 -16.12 2.50
CA SER A 187 -6.00 -17.08 2.72
C SER A 187 -5.75 -18.37 1.94
N LEU A 188 -5.98 -19.51 2.58
CA LEU A 188 -5.84 -20.85 1.97
C LEU A 188 -7.09 -21.31 1.22
N SER A 189 -8.26 -20.74 1.54
CA SER A 189 -9.52 -21.12 0.93
C SER A 189 -10.46 -19.91 0.89
N ASP A 190 -11.17 -19.78 -0.23
CA ASP A 190 -12.41 -19.03 -0.46
C ASP A 190 -12.42 -17.50 -0.54
N TYR A 191 -11.27 -16.83 -0.59
CA TYR A 191 -11.23 -15.42 -1.03
C TYR A 191 -10.66 -15.34 -2.43
N GLU A 192 -11.53 -15.21 -3.43
CA GLU A 192 -11.12 -14.78 -4.76
C GLU A 192 -10.34 -13.48 -4.65
N TRP A 193 -9.17 -13.44 -5.30
CA TRP A 193 -8.36 -12.22 -5.33
C TRP A 193 -9.18 -11.09 -5.94
N PRO A 194 -9.12 -9.86 -5.38
CA PRO A 194 -9.78 -8.74 -6.02
C PRO A 194 -9.23 -8.61 -7.43
N ALA A 195 -10.14 -8.43 -8.39
CA ALA A 195 -9.81 -8.35 -9.79
C ALA A 195 -8.61 -7.42 -10.07
N PRO A 196 -7.85 -7.69 -11.14
CA PRO A 196 -6.79 -6.79 -11.54
C PRO A 196 -7.35 -5.39 -11.82
N TRP A 197 -6.47 -4.41 -11.72
CA TRP A 197 -6.77 -3.09 -12.24
C TRP A 197 -6.76 -3.14 -13.78
N PRO A 198 -7.72 -2.50 -14.49
CA PRO A 198 -8.78 -1.60 -13.99
C PRO A 198 -10.11 -2.25 -13.62
N GLN A 199 -10.28 -3.56 -13.85
CA GLN A 199 -11.56 -4.26 -13.62
C GLN A 199 -12.11 -4.07 -12.21
N ARG A 200 -11.22 -3.93 -11.21
CA ARG A 200 -11.60 -3.68 -9.80
C ARG A 200 -12.48 -2.46 -9.57
N LEU A 201 -12.41 -1.43 -10.43
CA LEU A 201 -13.20 -0.19 -10.24
C LEU A 201 -14.70 -0.44 -10.14
N ASN A 202 -15.20 -1.46 -10.83
CA ASN A 202 -16.63 -1.73 -10.95
C ASN A 202 -17.03 -3.02 -10.21
N ILE A 203 -16.16 -3.52 -9.32
CA ILE A 203 -16.39 -4.78 -8.61
C ILE A 203 -16.53 -4.48 -7.13
N LYS A 204 -17.59 -5.04 -6.53
CA LYS A 204 -17.88 -4.94 -5.11
C LYS A 204 -16.65 -5.34 -4.27
N PRO A 205 -16.14 -4.46 -3.39
CA PRO A 205 -15.06 -4.85 -2.50
C PRO A 205 -15.51 -5.90 -1.48
N LEU A 206 -14.62 -6.84 -1.18
CA LEU A 206 -14.87 -7.93 -0.21
C LEU A 206 -15.19 -7.42 1.21
N SER A 207 -14.81 -6.19 1.56
CA SER A 207 -15.16 -5.58 2.85
C SER A 207 -16.66 -5.32 3.02
N LEU A 208 -17.44 -5.33 1.94
CA LEU A 208 -18.89 -5.13 1.95
C LEU A 208 -19.70 -6.41 2.21
N LEU A 209 -19.04 -7.52 2.61
CA LEU A 209 -19.67 -8.83 2.85
C LEU A 209 -20.68 -8.87 4.03
N LEU A 210 -20.93 -7.76 4.72
CA LEU A 210 -21.64 -7.77 6.01
C LEU A 210 -23.16 -7.57 5.94
N GLU A 211 -23.69 -7.02 4.84
CA GLU A 211 -25.13 -6.78 4.71
C GLU A 211 -25.68 -7.52 3.50
N ALA A 212 -26.86 -8.13 3.65
CA ALA A 212 -27.49 -8.94 2.61
C ALA A 212 -27.71 -8.13 1.31
N ASP A 213 -28.00 -6.84 1.44
CA ASP A 213 -28.32 -5.94 0.34
C ASP A 213 -27.10 -5.13 -0.16
N ALA A 214 -25.91 -5.32 0.45
CA ALA A 214 -24.72 -4.50 0.16
C ALA A 214 -24.27 -4.56 -1.31
N GLU A 215 -24.50 -5.70 -1.98
CA GLU A 215 -24.15 -5.85 -3.39
C GLU A 215 -25.09 -5.08 -4.31
N GLU A 216 -26.39 -5.13 -4.03
CA GLU A 216 -27.38 -4.38 -4.78
C GLU A 216 -27.15 -2.88 -4.59
N ILE A 217 -26.97 -2.42 -3.35
CA ILE A 217 -26.66 -1.03 -3.01
C ILE A 217 -25.38 -0.57 -3.70
N PHE A 218 -24.29 -1.35 -3.66
CA PHE A 218 -23.04 -1.02 -4.34
C PHE A 218 -23.24 -0.86 -5.86
N ASN A 219 -23.98 -1.78 -6.48
CA ASN A 219 -24.23 -1.76 -7.92
C ASN A 219 -25.17 -0.60 -8.32
N GLU A 220 -26.10 -0.21 -7.46
CA GLU A 220 -26.94 0.98 -7.62
C GLU A 220 -26.13 2.27 -7.51
N ASP A 221 -25.33 2.42 -6.46
CA ASP A 221 -24.43 3.57 -6.25
C ASP A 221 -23.44 3.73 -7.40
N THR A 222 -22.83 2.63 -7.85
CA THR A 222 -21.90 2.63 -8.99
C THR A 222 -22.57 3.11 -10.28
N ARG A 223 -23.81 2.65 -10.54
CA ARG A 223 -24.59 3.11 -11.71
C ARG A 223 -24.98 4.58 -11.58
N HIS A 224 -25.38 5.01 -10.39
CA HIS A 224 -25.74 6.39 -10.10
C HIS A 224 -24.55 7.32 -10.32
N LEU A 225 -23.39 6.98 -9.76
CA LEU A 225 -22.14 7.72 -9.94
C LEU A 225 -21.75 7.80 -11.42
N ALA A 226 -21.80 6.69 -12.15
CA ALA A 226 -21.48 6.69 -13.58
C ALA A 226 -22.39 7.65 -14.38
N ALA A 227 -23.69 7.67 -14.07
CA ALA A 227 -24.64 8.60 -14.65
C ALA A 227 -24.34 10.05 -14.23
N LEU A 228 -24.05 10.30 -12.95
CA LEU A 228 -23.70 11.64 -12.45
C LEU A 228 -22.46 12.21 -13.13
N VAL A 229 -21.41 11.40 -13.27
CA VAL A 229 -20.16 11.79 -13.95
C VAL A 229 -20.44 12.10 -15.43
N SER A 230 -21.14 11.21 -16.14
CA SER A 230 -21.44 11.36 -17.57
C SER A 230 -22.38 12.53 -17.85
N ASP A 231 -23.46 12.67 -17.08
CA ASP A 231 -24.61 13.50 -17.41
C ASP A 231 -24.52 14.88 -16.78
N VAL A 232 -23.98 14.95 -15.55
CA VAL A 232 -23.91 16.19 -14.76
C VAL A 232 -22.51 16.76 -14.77
N TYR A 233 -21.49 16.00 -14.38
CA TYR A 233 -20.14 16.56 -14.27
C TYR A 233 -19.58 16.89 -15.66
N LEU A 234 -19.41 15.90 -16.54
CA LEU A 234 -18.76 16.11 -17.84
C LEU A 234 -19.52 17.05 -18.78
N ARG A 235 -20.86 17.13 -18.66
CA ARG A 235 -21.71 17.90 -19.59
C ARG A 235 -22.41 19.11 -18.97
N GLY A 236 -22.82 19.03 -17.71
CA GLY A 236 -23.63 20.04 -17.05
C GLY A 236 -22.82 21.15 -16.38
N LEU A 237 -21.54 20.91 -16.09
CA LEU A 237 -20.66 21.91 -15.52
C LEU A 237 -19.89 22.62 -16.65
N ALA A 238 -19.92 23.95 -16.66
CA ALA A 238 -19.13 24.79 -17.58
C ALA A 238 -17.63 24.79 -17.23
N ILE A 239 -17.10 23.63 -16.85
CA ILE A 239 -15.72 23.39 -16.49
C ILE A 239 -14.95 23.03 -17.76
N ASN A 240 -13.81 23.67 -17.96
CA ASN A 240 -12.89 23.24 -18.98
C ASN A 240 -12.12 21.99 -18.51
N TRP A 241 -12.66 20.82 -18.82
CA TRP A 241 -12.07 19.52 -18.45
C TRP A 241 -10.64 19.33 -18.93
N SER A 242 -10.18 20.03 -19.98
CA SER A 242 -8.79 19.95 -20.43
C SER A 242 -7.78 20.52 -19.42
N GLY A 243 -8.23 21.39 -18.52
CA GLY A 243 -7.42 21.98 -17.44
C GLY A 243 -7.53 21.22 -16.11
N VAL A 244 -8.45 20.27 -16.00
CA VAL A 244 -8.65 19.49 -14.77
C VAL A 244 -7.75 18.27 -14.81
N ARG A 245 -6.94 18.10 -13.75
CA ARG A 245 -6.01 16.97 -13.63
C ARG A 245 -6.57 15.81 -12.81
N ASN A 246 -7.30 16.11 -11.73
CA ASN A 246 -7.87 15.13 -10.81
C ASN A 246 -9.24 15.63 -10.32
N VAL A 247 -10.16 14.70 -10.09
CA VAL A 247 -11.43 14.93 -9.38
C VAL A 247 -11.56 13.82 -8.35
N ILE A 248 -11.96 14.18 -7.14
CA ILE A 248 -12.27 13.24 -6.06
C ILE A 248 -13.65 13.64 -5.54
N ASP A 249 -14.58 12.70 -5.55
CA ASP A 249 -15.89 12.92 -4.94
C ASP A 249 -15.82 12.53 -3.45
N MET A 250 -15.67 13.54 -2.60
CA MET A 250 -15.59 13.36 -1.14
C MET A 250 -16.94 12.97 -0.51
N ASN A 251 -18.03 12.97 -1.28
CA ASN A 251 -19.37 12.59 -0.82
C ASN A 251 -19.83 11.26 -1.44
N ALA A 252 -18.98 10.57 -2.20
CA ALA A 252 -19.34 9.27 -2.73
C ALA A 252 -19.50 8.22 -1.62
N GLY A 253 -20.49 7.34 -1.79
CA GLY A 253 -20.75 6.25 -0.86
C GLY A 253 -19.69 5.16 -0.96
N TYR A 254 -19.65 4.45 -2.10
CA TYR A 254 -18.79 3.28 -2.29
C TYR A 254 -17.66 3.46 -3.32
N GLY A 255 -17.68 4.53 -4.12
CA GLY A 255 -16.60 4.87 -5.04
C GLY A 255 -16.62 6.34 -5.41
N GLY A 256 -15.54 7.07 -5.11
CA GLY A 256 -15.38 8.50 -5.41
C GLY A 256 -13.93 8.87 -5.65
#